data_AF-A0A409W561-F1
#
_entry.id   AF-A0A409W561-F1
#
_cell.length_a   1.000
_cell.length_b   1.000
_cell.length_c   1.000
_cell.angle_alpha   90.00
_cell.angle_beta   90.00
_cell.angle_gamma   90.00
#
_symmetry.space_group_name_H-M   'P 1'
#
loop_
_entity.id
_entity.type
_entity.pdbx_description
1 polymer ?
#
loop_
_entity_poly.entity_id
_entity_poly.type
_entity_poly.pdbx_seq_one_letter_code
_entity_poly.pdbx_strand_id
1 'polypeptide(L)'
;MLLPSFLHLLLCLVGLLGVAHASNANDKRVEDFFERNESPTSSHTNNWAVLVCSSRYWFNYRHMANALGMYRTVKRLGIPDSNIILMLADDASCNQRNKFPGSVYAHPDRQLDLYGDNIEVDYRGYEVTVENLIRVLTGRMDPSVPRSKRLLTDERSNIFVYLTGHGGNEFLKFQDKEEISAFDLADAFEQMHQKKRYNEILFMADTCQANTLFSQFYSPNILATGSSGLGENSYSHTNDNDIGVAVIDAYTHFVLEYMENINKTSDNSLQDLFSTVATKKLGSNPGVRTDLFGRPLAKTRITDFFGNVAQVEVLPPTGHLQTSANDEEDSYLASSDMDNKQPSLPHNLTSEQSLPPSDAPWWSSLSLLIQDWGKTRAWVAVGSLGLCLAWTLSS
;
A
#
# COMPACT_ATOMS: atom_id res chain seq x y z
N MET A 1 34.48 45.57 31.23
CA MET A 1 33.37 45.48 30.26
C MET A 1 33.61 44.44 29.16
N LEU A 2 34.35 43.34 29.41
CA LEU A 2 34.69 42.34 28.37
C LEU A 2 33.97 40.98 28.52
N LEU A 3 33.32 40.74 29.67
CA LEU A 3 32.58 39.50 29.93
C LEU A 3 31.32 39.30 29.06
N PRO A 4 30.47 40.31 28.81
CA PRO A 4 29.22 40.07 28.08
C PRO A 4 29.47 39.77 26.59
N SER A 5 30.50 40.37 25.98
CA SER A 5 30.83 40.15 24.57
C SER A 5 31.38 38.75 24.29
N PHE A 6 32.09 38.14 25.24
CA PHE A 6 32.63 36.78 25.09
C PHE A 6 31.53 35.71 25.15
N LEU A 7 30.52 35.93 26.00
CA LEU A 7 29.37 35.02 26.13
C LEU A 7 28.49 35.00 24.86
N HIS A 8 28.33 36.15 24.19
CA HIS A 8 27.57 36.25 22.95
C HIS A 8 28.30 35.56 21.78
N LEU A 9 29.63 35.70 21.69
CA LEU A 9 30.42 35.01 20.67
C LEU A 9 30.35 33.50 20.84
N LEU A 10 30.41 33.00 22.09
CA LEU A 10 30.30 31.59 22.41
C LEU A 10 28.91 31.03 22.02
N LEU A 11 27.83 31.75 22.33
CA LEU A 11 26.46 31.37 21.97
C LEU A 11 26.25 31.33 20.45
N CYS A 12 26.79 32.29 19.69
CA CYS A 12 26.75 32.28 18.24
C CYS A 12 27.54 31.10 17.64
N LEU A 13 28.72 30.79 18.20
CA LEU A 13 29.54 29.67 17.73
C LEU A 13 28.87 28.32 18.01
N VAL A 14 28.26 28.15 19.19
CA VAL A 14 27.49 26.94 19.54
C VAL A 14 26.25 26.80 18.65
N GLY A 15 25.57 27.92 18.34
CA GLY A 15 24.44 27.94 17.40
C GLY A 15 24.85 27.52 15.98
N LEU A 16 25.95 28.07 15.45
CA LEU A 16 26.47 27.73 14.11
C LEU A 16 26.96 26.27 14.05
N LEU A 17 27.64 25.79 15.08
CA LEU A 17 28.05 24.38 15.18
C LEU A 17 26.86 23.43 15.30
N GLY A 18 25.79 23.82 16.01
CA GLY A 18 24.55 23.06 16.11
C GLY A 18 23.79 22.98 14.79
N VAL A 19 23.71 24.08 14.05
CA VAL A 19 23.09 24.11 12.71
C VAL A 19 23.89 23.29 11.71
N ALA A 20 25.23 23.36 11.73
CA ALA A 20 26.09 22.55 10.86
C ALA A 20 26.05 21.05 11.20
N HIS A 21 25.95 20.69 12.48
CA HIS A 21 25.74 19.30 12.88
C HIS A 21 24.36 18.78 12.46
N ALA A 22 23.32 19.61 12.59
CA ALA A 22 21.96 19.24 12.17
C ALA A 22 21.84 19.09 10.64
N SER A 23 22.52 19.94 9.85
CA SER A 23 22.56 19.79 8.40
C SER A 23 23.29 18.52 8.00
N ASN A 24 24.49 18.26 8.55
CA ASN A 24 25.26 17.05 8.25
C ASN A 24 24.55 15.76 8.67
N ALA A 25 23.78 15.79 9.77
CA ALA A 25 23.00 14.64 10.21
C ALA A 25 21.80 14.34 9.28
N ASN A 26 21.17 15.38 8.74
CA ASN A 26 20.11 15.22 7.74
C ASN A 26 20.69 14.77 6.39
N ASP A 27 21.82 15.33 5.96
CA ASP A 27 22.47 14.97 4.71
C ASP A 27 22.90 13.50 4.73
N LYS A 28 23.52 13.02 5.82
CA LYS A 28 23.80 11.58 5.98
C LYS A 28 22.55 10.72 5.97
N ARG A 29 21.45 11.17 6.60
CA ARG A 29 20.19 10.42 6.62
C ARG A 29 19.55 10.33 5.23
N VAL A 30 19.75 11.36 4.42
CA VAL A 30 19.31 11.45 3.04
C VAL A 30 20.21 10.60 2.13
N GLU A 31 21.53 10.68 2.27
CA GLU A 31 22.49 9.81 1.59
C GLU A 31 22.24 8.34 1.92
N ASP A 32 22.12 7.99 3.21
CA ASP A 32 21.78 6.63 3.65
C ASP A 32 20.43 6.17 3.09
N PHE A 33 19.46 7.08 2.89
CA PHE A 33 18.16 6.76 2.30
C PHE A 33 18.29 6.42 0.81
N PHE A 34 19.14 7.15 0.07
CA PHE A 34 19.37 6.91 -1.35
C PHE A 34 20.28 5.70 -1.60
N GLU A 35 21.35 5.51 -0.83
CA GLU A 35 22.20 4.30 -0.90
C GLU A 35 21.41 3.02 -0.56
N ARG A 36 20.42 3.12 0.33
CA ARG A 36 19.50 2.01 0.64
C ARG A 36 18.64 1.58 -0.55
N ASN A 37 18.27 2.51 -1.44
CA ASN A 37 17.55 2.21 -2.67
C ASN A 37 18.47 1.70 -3.81
N GLU A 38 19.78 1.93 -3.70
CA GLU A 38 20.79 1.40 -4.63
C GLU A 38 21.36 0.02 -4.22
N SER A 39 20.98 -0.51 -3.06
CA SER A 39 21.45 -1.82 -2.61
C SER A 39 20.96 -2.94 -3.56
N PRO A 40 21.86 -3.76 -4.14
CA PRO A 40 21.54 -4.68 -5.23
C PRO A 40 20.77 -5.95 -4.81
N THR A 41 20.14 -5.96 -3.63
CA THR A 41 19.55 -7.20 -3.07
C THR A 41 18.02 -7.29 -3.14
N SER A 42 17.28 -6.20 -3.38
CA SER A 42 15.92 -6.23 -3.96
C SER A 42 15.51 -4.83 -4.45
N SER A 43 15.93 -4.46 -5.67
CA SER A 43 15.46 -3.22 -6.29
C SER A 43 14.13 -3.48 -7.01
N HIS A 44 13.03 -3.58 -6.25
CA HIS A 44 11.68 -3.60 -6.81
C HIS A 44 11.18 -2.17 -7.01
N THR A 45 10.34 -1.95 -8.03
CA THR A 45 9.87 -0.61 -8.40
C THR A 45 8.45 -0.32 -7.94
N ASN A 46 7.70 -1.35 -7.60
CA ASN A 46 6.33 -1.23 -7.10
C ASN A 46 5.95 -2.47 -6.28
N ASN A 47 4.91 -2.31 -5.46
CA ASN A 47 4.30 -3.38 -4.69
C ASN A 47 2.84 -3.56 -5.10
N TRP A 48 2.41 -4.81 -5.13
CA TRP A 48 1.02 -5.21 -5.39
C TRP A 48 0.49 -6.10 -4.27
N ALA A 49 -0.81 -6.07 -4.07
CA ALA A 49 -1.50 -6.97 -3.15
C ALA A 49 -2.63 -7.71 -3.86
N VAL A 50 -2.79 -9.01 -3.59
CA VAL A 50 -3.93 -9.83 -3.99
C VAL A 50 -4.52 -10.41 -2.72
N LEU A 51 -5.70 -9.93 -2.32
CA LEU A 51 -6.32 -10.22 -1.03
C LEU A 51 -7.65 -10.95 -1.28
N VAL A 52 -7.76 -12.18 -0.77
CA VAL A 52 -8.88 -13.07 -1.12
C VAL A 52 -9.57 -13.59 0.14
N CYS A 53 -10.81 -13.17 0.35
CA CYS A 53 -11.77 -13.88 1.21
C CYS A 53 -12.57 -14.85 0.33
N SER A 54 -12.31 -16.14 0.51
CA SER A 54 -12.90 -17.21 -0.31
C SER A 54 -14.21 -17.77 0.25
N SER A 55 -14.58 -17.42 1.49
CA SER A 55 -15.74 -17.99 2.19
C SER A 55 -16.99 -17.14 2.11
N ARG A 56 -18.15 -17.80 2.20
CA ARG A 56 -19.47 -17.15 2.21
C ARG A 56 -20.24 -17.46 3.49
N TYR A 57 -21.39 -16.80 3.65
CA TYR A 57 -22.32 -16.93 4.76
C TYR A 57 -21.92 -16.18 6.03
N TRP A 58 -22.95 -15.80 6.80
CA TRP A 58 -22.81 -14.98 8.00
C TRP A 58 -21.84 -15.55 9.05
N PHE A 59 -21.85 -16.87 9.25
CA PHE A 59 -20.97 -17.53 10.22
C PHE A 59 -19.47 -17.47 9.85
N ASN A 60 -19.14 -17.02 8.64
CA ASN A 60 -17.78 -16.80 8.16
C ASN A 60 -17.39 -15.32 8.09
N TYR A 61 -18.12 -14.45 8.79
CA TYR A 61 -17.84 -13.01 8.90
C TYR A 61 -16.35 -12.68 9.05
N ARG A 62 -15.66 -13.39 9.95
CA ARG A 62 -14.22 -13.23 10.22
C ARG A 62 -13.32 -13.29 8.98
N HIS A 63 -13.61 -14.11 7.98
CA HIS A 63 -12.77 -14.21 6.79
C HIS A 63 -12.83 -12.91 5.95
N MET A 64 -13.99 -12.25 5.90
CA MET A 64 -14.12 -10.95 5.26
C MET A 64 -13.39 -9.87 6.06
N ALA A 65 -13.54 -9.87 7.39
CA ALA A 65 -12.84 -8.94 8.27
C ALA A 65 -11.31 -9.09 8.19
N ASN A 66 -10.81 -10.32 8.09
CA ASN A 66 -9.39 -10.63 7.88
C ASN A 66 -8.85 -9.97 6.60
N ALA A 67 -9.52 -10.20 5.46
CA ALA A 67 -9.12 -9.64 4.17
C ALA A 67 -9.17 -8.10 4.18
N LEU A 68 -10.20 -7.50 4.77
CA LEU A 68 -10.32 -6.06 4.91
C LEU A 68 -9.27 -5.46 5.86
N GLY A 69 -8.89 -6.18 6.92
CA GLY A 69 -7.80 -5.78 7.81
C GLY A 69 -6.45 -5.73 7.09
N MET A 70 -6.17 -6.72 6.25
CA MET A 70 -4.98 -6.73 5.38
C MET A 70 -5.04 -5.59 4.34
N TYR A 71 -6.22 -5.36 3.73
CA TYR A 71 -6.45 -4.28 2.77
C TYR A 71 -6.16 -2.91 3.40
N ARG A 72 -6.71 -2.64 4.59
CA ARG A 72 -6.40 -1.42 5.34
C ARG A 72 -4.90 -1.30 5.63
N THR A 73 -4.24 -2.40 5.97
CA THR A 73 -2.81 -2.41 6.30
C THR A 73 -1.96 -1.98 5.10
N VAL A 74 -2.16 -2.59 3.92
CA VAL A 74 -1.41 -2.22 2.72
C VAL A 74 -1.71 -0.79 2.27
N LYS A 75 -2.97 -0.32 2.39
CA LYS A 75 -3.32 1.08 2.10
C LYS A 75 -2.68 2.07 3.06
N ARG A 76 -2.69 1.78 4.36
CA ARG A 76 -2.04 2.62 5.38
C ARG A 76 -0.54 2.74 5.13
N LEU A 77 0.08 1.67 4.65
CA LEU A 77 1.49 1.63 4.27
C LEU A 77 1.76 2.17 2.85
N GLY A 78 0.70 2.54 2.13
CA GLY A 78 0.73 3.42 0.97
C GLY A 78 0.56 2.75 -0.39
N ILE A 79 0.28 1.44 -0.45
CA ILE A 79 -0.05 0.79 -1.73
C ILE A 79 -1.38 1.38 -2.23
N PRO A 80 -1.43 1.95 -3.45
CA PRO A 80 -2.66 2.53 -4.00
C PRO A 80 -3.65 1.45 -4.41
N ASP A 81 -4.94 1.78 -4.47
CA ASP A 81 -6.00 0.86 -4.88
C ASP A 81 -5.77 0.26 -6.27
N SER A 82 -5.17 1.02 -7.18
CA SER A 82 -4.78 0.53 -8.51
C SER A 82 -3.81 -0.66 -8.48
N ASN A 83 -3.19 -0.93 -7.33
CA ASN A 83 -2.23 -2.00 -7.10
C ASN A 83 -2.73 -3.05 -6.09
N ILE A 84 -4.01 -2.98 -5.68
CA ILE A 84 -4.61 -3.94 -4.76
C ILE A 84 -5.78 -4.62 -5.47
N ILE A 85 -5.73 -5.94 -5.60
CA ILE A 85 -6.85 -6.75 -6.05
C ILE A 85 -7.55 -7.32 -4.81
N LEU A 86 -8.77 -6.86 -4.54
CA LEU A 86 -9.58 -7.35 -3.42
C LEU A 86 -10.74 -8.24 -3.92
N MET A 87 -10.77 -9.48 -3.46
CA MET A 87 -11.81 -10.46 -3.76
C MET A 87 -12.58 -10.83 -2.50
N LEU A 88 -13.88 -10.49 -2.43
CA LEU A 88 -14.76 -10.83 -1.31
C LEU A 88 -15.92 -11.70 -1.77
N ALA A 89 -15.88 -12.99 -1.38
CA ALA A 89 -16.89 -13.97 -1.80
C ALA A 89 -18.30 -13.71 -1.23
N ASP A 90 -18.41 -12.90 -0.18
CA ASP A 90 -19.68 -12.47 0.40
C ASP A 90 -19.56 -11.05 0.95
N ASP A 91 -20.72 -10.43 1.22
CA ASP A 91 -20.79 -9.08 1.76
C ASP A 91 -21.55 -9.07 3.09
N ALA A 92 -20.79 -9.15 4.18
CA ALA A 92 -21.32 -9.05 5.53
C ALA A 92 -21.83 -7.64 5.86
N SER A 93 -21.35 -6.59 5.19
CA SER A 93 -21.79 -5.21 5.43
C SER A 93 -23.26 -5.01 5.03
N CYS A 94 -23.70 -5.69 3.97
CA CYS A 94 -25.08 -5.65 3.46
C CYS A 94 -25.96 -6.81 3.96
N ASN A 95 -25.48 -7.65 4.87
CA ASN A 95 -26.24 -8.80 5.35
C ASN A 95 -27.36 -8.36 6.32
N GLN A 96 -28.57 -8.90 6.17
CA GLN A 96 -29.72 -8.58 7.04
C GLN A 96 -29.49 -8.95 8.52
N ARG A 97 -28.55 -9.85 8.81
CA ARG A 97 -28.15 -10.20 10.19
C ARG A 97 -27.20 -9.18 10.80
N ASN A 98 -26.59 -8.32 9.99
CA ASN A 98 -25.67 -7.32 10.49
C ASN A 98 -26.43 -6.21 11.21
N LYS A 99 -26.25 -6.15 12.53
CA LYS A 99 -26.81 -5.11 13.40
C LYS A 99 -26.27 -3.71 13.05
N PHE A 100 -25.15 -3.64 12.34
CA PHE A 100 -24.49 -2.41 11.91
C PHE A 100 -24.38 -2.37 10.37
N PRO A 101 -25.45 -2.00 9.66
CA PRO A 101 -25.47 -1.99 8.20
C PRO A 101 -24.37 -1.10 7.61
N GLY A 102 -23.72 -1.58 6.56
CA GLY A 102 -22.65 -0.84 5.87
C GLY A 102 -21.27 -0.91 6.55
N SER A 103 -21.13 -1.62 7.67
CA SER A 103 -19.88 -1.70 8.43
C SER A 103 -19.41 -3.13 8.67
N VAL A 104 -18.09 -3.29 8.78
CA VAL A 104 -17.43 -4.54 9.17
C VAL A 104 -16.39 -4.29 10.25
N TYR A 105 -16.43 -5.04 11.35
CA TYR A 105 -15.57 -4.83 12.51
C TYR A 105 -14.79 -6.11 12.85
N ALA A 106 -13.49 -5.98 13.14
CA ALA A 106 -12.67 -7.08 13.64
C ALA A 106 -12.57 -7.13 15.18
N HIS A 107 -13.24 -6.23 15.88
CA HIS A 107 -13.20 -6.14 17.34
C HIS A 107 -14.55 -5.68 17.93
N PRO A 108 -15.01 -6.23 19.07
CA PRO A 108 -16.29 -5.86 19.71
C PRO A 108 -16.41 -4.39 20.08
N ASP A 109 -15.30 -3.73 20.39
CA ASP A 109 -15.26 -2.30 20.71
C ASP A 109 -15.59 -1.42 19.49
N ARG A 110 -15.56 -1.98 18.27
CA ARG A 110 -15.94 -1.32 17.01
C ARG A 110 -15.25 0.03 16.77
N GLN A 111 -14.04 0.19 17.29
CA GLN A 111 -13.25 1.42 17.16
C GLN A 111 -12.88 1.73 15.70
N LEU A 112 -12.89 0.71 14.84
CA LEU A 112 -12.45 0.81 13.46
C LEU A 112 -13.39 0.01 12.55
N ASP A 113 -14.13 0.70 11.70
CA ASP A 113 -14.83 0.10 10.57
C ASP A 113 -13.84 -0.24 9.45
N LEU A 114 -13.79 -1.52 9.08
CA LEU A 114 -12.93 -2.07 8.03
C LEU A 114 -13.55 -1.95 6.64
N TYR A 115 -14.87 -1.75 6.55
CA TYR A 115 -15.56 -1.55 5.28
C TYR A 115 -15.49 -0.07 4.90
N GLY A 116 -16.25 0.80 5.57
CA GLY A 116 -16.20 2.26 5.35
C GLY A 116 -16.34 2.69 3.87
N ASP A 117 -16.04 3.97 3.61
CA ASP A 117 -16.22 4.57 2.28
C ASP A 117 -15.01 4.39 1.33
N ASN A 118 -13.89 3.88 1.87
CA ASN A 118 -12.59 3.91 1.19
C ASN A 118 -12.12 2.53 0.72
N ILE A 119 -13.03 1.58 0.48
CA ILE A 119 -12.68 0.26 -0.04
C ILE A 119 -13.06 0.12 -1.52
N GLU A 120 -12.17 -0.49 -2.28
CA GLU A 120 -12.40 -0.90 -3.66
C GLU A 120 -12.39 -2.42 -3.71
N VAL A 121 -13.56 -3.02 -3.99
CA VAL A 121 -13.69 -4.47 -4.14
C VAL A 121 -13.77 -4.80 -5.63
N ASP A 122 -12.77 -5.51 -6.14
CA ASP A 122 -12.63 -5.81 -7.56
C ASP A 122 -13.48 -7.01 -7.99
N TYR A 123 -13.53 -8.04 -7.16
CA TYR A 123 -14.33 -9.24 -7.39
C TYR A 123 -15.30 -9.44 -6.22
N ARG A 124 -16.60 -9.35 -6.50
CA ARG A 124 -17.66 -9.44 -5.49
C ARG A 124 -18.50 -10.70 -5.67
N GLY A 125 -18.82 -11.36 -4.57
CA GLY A 125 -19.80 -12.44 -4.56
C GLY A 125 -19.45 -13.57 -5.53
N TYR A 126 -20.32 -13.80 -6.50
CA TYR A 126 -20.16 -14.86 -7.51
C TYR A 126 -18.92 -14.70 -8.41
N GLU A 127 -18.33 -13.50 -8.49
CA GLU A 127 -17.09 -13.30 -9.24
C GLU A 127 -15.85 -13.88 -8.53
N VAL A 128 -15.95 -14.26 -7.26
CA VAL A 128 -14.82 -14.83 -6.50
C VAL A 128 -14.72 -16.33 -6.74
N THR A 129 -14.19 -16.71 -7.89
CA THR A 129 -14.01 -18.11 -8.32
C THR A 129 -12.53 -18.48 -8.38
N VAL A 130 -12.25 -19.79 -8.35
CA VAL A 130 -10.89 -20.30 -8.56
C VAL A 130 -10.35 -19.84 -9.92
N GLU A 131 -11.19 -19.92 -10.95
CA GLU A 131 -10.87 -19.50 -12.31
C GLU A 131 -10.45 -18.02 -12.38
N ASN A 132 -11.19 -17.12 -11.73
CA ASN A 132 -10.84 -15.69 -11.74
C ASN A 132 -9.56 -15.41 -10.98
N LEU A 133 -9.31 -16.07 -9.83
CA LEU A 133 -8.03 -15.93 -9.13
C LEU A 133 -6.86 -16.38 -10.02
N ILE A 134 -6.97 -17.54 -10.66
CA ILE A 134 -5.93 -18.05 -11.56
C ILE A 134 -5.73 -17.12 -12.76
N ARG A 135 -6.80 -16.54 -13.33
CA ARG A 135 -6.69 -15.55 -14.41
C ARG A 135 -5.99 -14.27 -13.98
N VAL A 136 -6.30 -13.76 -12.78
CA VAL A 136 -5.63 -12.59 -12.18
C VAL A 136 -4.13 -12.87 -12.05
N LEU A 137 -3.78 -13.97 -11.38
CA LEU A 137 -2.37 -14.37 -11.17
C LEU A 137 -1.65 -14.57 -12.50
N THR A 138 -2.20 -15.35 -13.43
CA THR A 138 -1.54 -15.71 -14.72
C THR A 138 -1.65 -14.64 -15.81
N GLY A 139 -2.46 -13.60 -15.58
CA GLY A 139 -2.66 -12.47 -16.52
C GLY A 139 -3.44 -12.87 -17.77
N ARG A 140 -4.10 -14.03 -17.75
CA ARG A 140 -4.88 -14.57 -18.87
C ARG A 140 -6.30 -14.03 -18.80
N MET A 141 -6.46 -12.76 -19.17
CA MET A 141 -7.74 -12.04 -19.12
C MET A 141 -8.09 -11.50 -20.51
N ASP A 142 -9.39 -11.41 -20.78
CA ASP A 142 -9.90 -10.79 -22.01
C ASP A 142 -9.51 -9.30 -22.07
N PRO A 143 -9.17 -8.74 -23.24
CA PRO A 143 -8.85 -7.32 -23.39
C PRO A 143 -9.94 -6.35 -22.92
N SER A 144 -11.19 -6.79 -22.78
CA SER A 144 -12.31 -5.99 -22.26
C SER A 144 -12.37 -5.90 -20.73
N VAL A 145 -11.65 -6.76 -19.99
CA VAL A 145 -11.64 -6.74 -18.52
C VAL A 145 -11.10 -5.39 -18.01
N PRO A 146 -11.78 -4.66 -17.11
CA PRO A 146 -11.31 -3.36 -16.63
C PRO A 146 -9.91 -3.42 -16.01
N ARG A 147 -9.16 -2.30 -16.08
CA ARG A 147 -7.80 -2.21 -15.53
C ARG A 147 -7.75 -2.55 -14.03
N SER A 148 -8.73 -2.09 -13.25
CA SER A 148 -8.82 -2.35 -11.80
C SER A 148 -8.88 -3.84 -11.46
N LYS A 149 -9.46 -4.66 -12.34
CA LYS A 149 -9.56 -6.11 -12.13
C LYS A 149 -8.31 -6.89 -12.59
N ARG A 150 -7.22 -6.22 -12.97
CA ARG A 150 -6.01 -6.84 -13.52
C ARG A 150 -4.79 -6.64 -12.63
N LEU A 151 -4.05 -7.74 -12.40
CA LEU A 151 -2.73 -7.69 -11.77
C LEU A 151 -1.67 -7.27 -12.80
N LEU A 152 -1.33 -5.98 -12.87
CA LEU A 152 -0.41 -5.43 -13.89
C LEU A 152 1.05 -5.41 -13.42
N THR A 153 1.53 -6.57 -12.97
CA THR A 153 2.89 -6.77 -12.45
C THR A 153 3.89 -7.16 -13.54
N ASP A 154 5.16 -6.94 -13.24
CA ASP A 154 6.34 -7.22 -14.07
C ASP A 154 7.50 -7.80 -13.24
N GLU A 155 8.67 -7.94 -13.86
CA GLU A 155 9.88 -8.51 -13.23
C GLU A 155 10.48 -7.67 -12.11
N ARG A 156 9.95 -6.46 -11.87
CA ARG A 156 10.37 -5.54 -10.79
C ARG A 156 9.26 -5.32 -9.76
N SER A 157 8.20 -6.13 -9.80
CA SER A 157 7.05 -5.99 -8.91
C SER A 157 7.13 -7.01 -7.78
N ASN A 158 7.11 -6.57 -6.51
CA ASN A 158 6.88 -7.49 -5.40
C ASN A 158 5.37 -7.65 -5.18
N ILE A 159 4.93 -8.86 -4.84
CA ILE A 159 3.51 -9.19 -4.71
C ILE A 159 3.23 -9.82 -3.36
N PHE A 160 2.32 -9.24 -2.60
CA PHE A 160 1.73 -9.84 -1.41
C PHE A 160 0.43 -10.56 -1.79
N VAL A 161 0.40 -11.88 -1.65
CA VAL A 161 -0.80 -12.71 -1.88
C VAL A 161 -1.30 -13.21 -0.54
N TYR A 162 -2.51 -12.82 -0.16
CA TYR A 162 -3.15 -13.22 1.09
C TYR A 162 -4.45 -13.97 0.82
N LEU A 163 -4.55 -15.20 1.30
CA LEU A 163 -5.76 -16.02 1.21
C LEU A 163 -6.31 -16.30 2.60
N THR A 164 -7.62 -16.13 2.77
CA THR A 164 -8.33 -16.52 3.99
C THR A 164 -9.64 -17.24 3.66
N GLY A 165 -9.95 -18.26 4.45
CA GLY A 165 -11.14 -19.08 4.27
C GLY A 165 -11.06 -20.41 4.97
N HIS A 166 -11.85 -21.37 4.47
CA HIS A 166 -11.81 -22.75 4.91
C HIS A 166 -10.98 -23.59 3.95
N GLY A 167 -10.19 -24.51 4.48
CA GLY A 167 -9.30 -25.34 3.69
C GLY A 167 -8.97 -26.63 4.43
N GLY A 168 -8.01 -27.36 3.87
CA GLY A 168 -7.53 -28.62 4.41
C GLY A 168 -6.21 -29.00 3.76
N ASN A 169 -5.88 -30.29 3.79
CA ASN A 169 -4.63 -30.79 3.25
C ASN A 169 -4.54 -30.50 1.73
N GLU A 170 -3.70 -29.53 1.37
CA GLU A 170 -3.38 -29.08 0.01
C GLU A 170 -4.54 -28.43 -0.75
N PHE A 171 -5.56 -27.89 -0.07
CA PHE A 171 -6.64 -27.15 -0.73
C PHE A 171 -7.25 -26.03 0.12
N LEU A 172 -7.84 -25.04 -0.57
CA LEU A 172 -8.67 -23.98 0.00
C LEU A 172 -10.01 -23.93 -0.74
N LYS A 173 -11.12 -23.89 0.00
CA LYS A 173 -12.48 -23.83 -0.55
C LYS A 173 -12.83 -22.43 -1.02
N PHE A 174 -13.42 -22.35 -2.20
CA PHE A 174 -14.04 -21.16 -2.79
C PHE A 174 -15.55 -21.30 -2.78
N GLN A 175 -16.21 -20.33 -2.13
CA GLN A 175 -17.67 -20.22 -2.03
C GLN A 175 -18.39 -21.47 -1.52
N ASP A 176 -17.70 -22.35 -0.77
CA ASP A 176 -18.23 -23.66 -0.34
C ASP A 176 -18.68 -24.57 -1.50
N LYS A 177 -18.12 -24.37 -2.70
CA LYS A 177 -18.49 -25.09 -3.93
C LYS A 177 -17.29 -25.64 -4.68
N GLU A 178 -16.24 -24.84 -4.83
CA GLU A 178 -15.03 -25.17 -5.58
C GLU A 178 -13.84 -25.21 -4.62
N GLU A 179 -12.73 -25.79 -5.05
CA GLU A 179 -11.50 -25.86 -4.28
C GLU A 179 -10.33 -25.47 -5.19
N ILE A 180 -9.43 -24.64 -4.69
CA ILE A 180 -8.12 -24.41 -5.31
C ILE A 180 -7.10 -25.28 -4.57
N SER A 181 -6.30 -26.03 -5.31
CA SER A 181 -5.28 -26.90 -4.72
C SER A 181 -3.92 -26.19 -4.58
N ALA A 182 -3.01 -26.77 -3.79
CA ALA A 182 -1.61 -26.35 -3.72
C ALA A 182 -0.92 -26.43 -5.10
N PHE A 183 -1.32 -27.38 -5.94
CA PHE A 183 -0.79 -27.56 -7.30
C PHE A 183 -1.24 -26.44 -8.23
N ASP A 184 -2.52 -26.03 -8.17
CA ASP A 184 -3.05 -24.93 -8.98
C ASP A 184 -2.31 -23.61 -8.69
N LEU A 185 -2.03 -23.33 -7.40
CA LEU A 185 -1.25 -22.17 -6.98
C LEU A 185 0.21 -22.27 -7.44
N ALA A 186 0.84 -23.44 -7.30
CA ALA A 186 2.21 -23.67 -7.75
C ALA A 186 2.35 -23.41 -9.26
N ASP A 187 1.45 -23.97 -10.07
CA ASP A 187 1.46 -23.81 -11.52
C ASP A 187 1.10 -22.39 -11.96
N ALA A 188 0.26 -21.68 -11.20
CA ALA A 188 -0.01 -20.27 -11.46
C ALA A 188 1.24 -19.40 -11.22
N PHE A 189 1.94 -19.63 -10.09
CA PHE A 189 3.18 -18.92 -9.80
C PHE A 189 4.30 -19.27 -10.78
N GLU A 190 4.39 -20.52 -11.24
CA GLU A 190 5.33 -20.89 -12.30
C GLU A 190 5.04 -20.14 -13.61
N GLN A 191 3.77 -20.04 -14.00
CA GLN A 191 3.41 -19.25 -15.17
C GLN A 191 3.74 -17.77 -15.00
N MET A 192 3.61 -17.22 -13.79
CA MET A 192 4.05 -15.86 -13.50
C MET A 192 5.56 -15.72 -13.62
N HIS A 193 6.32 -16.71 -13.15
CA HIS A 193 7.78 -16.73 -13.22
C HIS A 193 8.26 -16.76 -14.68
N GLN A 194 7.76 -17.71 -15.47
CA GLN A 194 8.09 -17.84 -16.90
C GLN A 194 7.75 -16.59 -17.71
N LYS A 195 6.70 -15.88 -17.32
CA LYS A 195 6.28 -14.62 -17.95
C LYS A 195 6.94 -13.39 -17.35
N LYS A 196 7.86 -13.54 -16.39
CA LYS A 196 8.55 -12.44 -15.71
C LYS A 196 7.57 -11.42 -15.10
N ARG A 197 6.58 -11.91 -14.35
CA ARG A 197 5.50 -11.09 -13.76
C ARG A 197 5.62 -10.86 -12.27
N TYR A 198 6.76 -11.18 -11.68
CA TYR A 198 7.12 -10.77 -10.33
C TYR A 198 8.64 -10.73 -10.17
N ASN A 199 9.09 -9.91 -9.22
CA ASN A 199 10.43 -9.96 -8.65
C ASN A 199 10.46 -10.95 -7.46
N GLU A 200 9.61 -10.71 -6.46
CA GLU A 200 9.42 -11.56 -5.28
C GLU A 200 7.93 -11.70 -4.92
N ILE A 201 7.53 -12.86 -4.39
CA ILE A 201 6.17 -13.10 -3.86
C ILE A 201 6.26 -13.39 -2.36
N LEU A 202 5.42 -12.72 -1.58
CA LEU A 202 5.07 -13.13 -0.22
C LEU A 202 3.66 -13.75 -0.25
N PHE A 203 3.58 -15.06 -0.07
CA PHE A 203 2.32 -15.80 0.05
C PHE A 203 1.97 -16.02 1.51
N MET A 204 0.77 -15.65 1.92
CA MET A 204 0.26 -15.80 3.28
C MET A 204 -1.13 -16.42 3.26
N ALA A 205 -1.35 -17.47 4.06
CA ALA A 205 -2.66 -18.13 4.14
C ALA A 205 -3.15 -18.27 5.58
N ASP A 206 -4.39 -17.87 5.84
CA ASP A 206 -5.09 -18.12 7.10
C ASP A 206 -6.28 -19.07 6.89
N THR A 207 -6.04 -20.36 7.17
CA THR A 207 -6.98 -21.46 7.00
C THR A 207 -6.49 -22.70 7.77
N CYS A 208 -7.34 -23.71 7.97
CA CYS A 208 -6.91 -25.03 8.41
C CYS A 208 -5.89 -25.63 7.43
N GLN A 209 -4.86 -26.27 7.97
CA GLN A 209 -3.73 -26.86 7.27
C GLN A 209 -3.04 -25.92 6.26
N ALA A 210 -3.00 -24.62 6.56
CA ALA A 210 -2.48 -23.58 5.65
C ALA A 210 -1.08 -23.87 5.11
N ASN A 211 -0.21 -24.50 5.91
CA ASN A 211 1.16 -24.80 5.50
C ASN A 211 1.26 -25.78 4.32
N THR A 212 0.19 -26.52 4.06
CA THR A 212 0.12 -27.46 2.93
C THR A 212 -0.20 -26.76 1.61
N LEU A 213 -0.72 -25.52 1.61
CA LEU A 213 -1.01 -24.79 0.37
C LEU A 213 0.24 -24.38 -0.41
N PHE A 214 1.38 -24.29 0.26
CA PHE A 214 2.66 -23.93 -0.35
C PHE A 214 3.65 -25.09 -0.36
N SER A 215 3.23 -26.33 -0.08
CA SER A 215 4.11 -27.51 -0.12
C SER A 215 4.61 -27.78 -1.55
N GLN A 216 3.76 -27.51 -2.54
CA GLN A 216 4.01 -27.81 -3.94
C GLN A 216 4.67 -26.65 -4.70
N PHE A 217 4.98 -25.52 -4.07
CA PHE A 217 5.67 -24.43 -4.77
C PHE A 217 7.07 -24.87 -5.20
N TYR A 218 7.47 -24.50 -6.42
CA TYR A 218 8.76 -24.84 -7.00
C TYR A 218 9.44 -23.69 -7.76
N SER A 219 8.73 -22.57 -7.99
CA SER A 219 9.30 -21.38 -8.64
C SER A 219 10.12 -20.54 -7.65
N PRO A 220 11.21 -19.90 -8.10
CA PRO A 220 12.09 -19.13 -7.21
C PRO A 220 11.46 -17.81 -6.77
N ASN A 221 12.08 -17.19 -5.76
CA ASN A 221 11.75 -15.91 -5.17
C ASN A 221 10.35 -15.86 -4.52
N ILE A 222 9.94 -16.97 -3.90
CA ILE A 222 8.67 -17.08 -3.18
C ILE A 222 8.94 -17.35 -1.70
N LEU A 223 8.51 -16.43 -0.84
CA LEU A 223 8.42 -16.61 0.60
C LEU A 223 6.97 -16.97 0.95
N ALA A 224 6.77 -18.04 1.71
CA ALA A 224 5.41 -18.46 2.09
C ALA A 224 5.25 -18.62 3.60
N THR A 225 4.08 -18.28 4.12
CA THR A 225 3.71 -18.49 5.52
C THR A 225 2.23 -18.87 5.66
N GLY A 226 1.90 -19.64 6.69
CA GLY A 226 0.55 -20.13 6.93
C GLY A 226 0.21 -20.20 8.41
N SER A 227 -1.08 -20.17 8.73
CA SER A 227 -1.57 -20.17 10.12
C SER A 227 -1.53 -21.52 10.84
N SER A 228 -1.42 -22.64 10.13
CA SER A 228 -1.54 -23.98 10.73
C SER A 228 -0.81 -25.07 9.96
N GLY A 229 -0.29 -26.07 10.68
CA GLY A 229 0.44 -27.23 10.14
C GLY A 229 -0.47 -28.33 9.56
N LEU A 230 0.17 -29.34 8.94
CA LEU A 230 -0.53 -30.54 8.46
C LEU A 230 -1.25 -31.24 9.63
N GLY A 231 -2.53 -31.56 9.45
CA GLY A 231 -3.37 -32.16 10.49
C GLY A 231 -3.90 -31.20 11.55
N GLU A 232 -3.64 -29.89 11.43
CA GLU A 232 -4.10 -28.87 12.38
C GLU A 232 -5.24 -28.01 11.80
N ASN A 233 -6.14 -27.58 12.68
CA ASN A 233 -7.11 -26.54 12.36
C ASN A 233 -6.49 -25.14 12.55
N SER A 234 -7.03 -24.13 11.88
CA SER A 234 -6.89 -22.73 12.33
C SER A 234 -8.06 -22.36 13.24
N TYR A 235 -7.89 -21.31 14.04
CA TYR A 235 -8.85 -20.93 15.07
C TYR A 235 -9.29 -19.47 14.94
N SER A 236 -10.58 -19.24 15.17
CA SER A 236 -11.11 -17.91 15.42
C SER A 236 -10.59 -17.33 16.74
N HIS A 237 -10.53 -16.00 16.86
CA HIS A 237 -10.06 -15.35 18.09
C HIS A 237 -11.18 -14.66 18.86
N THR A 238 -11.75 -13.58 18.31
CA THR A 238 -12.69 -12.72 19.03
C THR A 238 -14.13 -12.98 18.58
N ASN A 239 -15.04 -13.14 19.55
CA ASN A 239 -16.48 -13.17 19.32
C ASN A 239 -17.10 -11.82 19.65
N ASP A 240 -18.08 -11.39 18.84
CA ASP A 240 -18.89 -10.21 19.13
C ASP A 240 -20.34 -10.66 19.37
N ASN A 241 -20.90 -10.31 20.53
CA ASN A 241 -22.26 -10.71 20.92
C ASN A 241 -23.34 -9.94 20.14
N ASP A 242 -23.06 -8.72 19.68
CA ASP A 242 -23.97 -7.92 18.87
C ASP A 242 -24.05 -8.45 17.43
N ILE A 243 -22.95 -8.97 16.90
CA ILE A 243 -22.86 -9.59 15.56
C ILE A 243 -23.25 -11.09 15.63
N GLY A 244 -23.02 -11.73 16.78
CA GLY A 244 -23.41 -13.11 17.08
C GLY A 244 -22.48 -14.19 16.53
N VAL A 245 -21.29 -13.82 16.03
CA VAL A 245 -20.29 -14.73 15.45
C VAL A 245 -18.87 -14.27 15.79
N ALA A 246 -17.88 -15.11 15.48
CA ALA A 246 -16.48 -14.71 15.51
C ALA A 246 -16.19 -13.67 14.41
N VAL A 247 -15.46 -12.62 14.78
CA VAL A 247 -15.20 -11.45 13.92
C VAL A 247 -13.79 -11.39 13.33
N ILE A 248 -12.86 -12.21 13.82
CA ILE A 248 -11.49 -12.29 13.31
C ILE A 248 -10.86 -13.65 13.63
N ASP A 249 -9.94 -14.13 12.79
CA ASP A 249 -9.11 -15.32 13.07
C ASP A 249 -7.84 -14.99 13.86
N ALA A 250 -7.35 -15.95 14.65
CA ALA A 250 -6.24 -15.72 15.58
C ALA A 250 -4.94 -15.35 14.89
N TYR A 251 -4.56 -16.07 13.83
CA TYR A 251 -3.33 -15.75 13.10
C TYR A 251 -3.39 -14.35 12.50
N THR A 252 -4.47 -14.04 11.79
CA THR A 252 -4.66 -12.70 11.22
C THR A 252 -4.75 -11.61 12.29
N HIS A 253 -5.41 -11.86 13.42
CA HIS A 253 -5.46 -10.93 14.55
C HIS A 253 -4.06 -10.53 15.02
N PHE A 254 -3.17 -11.50 15.25
CA PHE A 254 -1.81 -11.20 15.73
C PHE A 254 -0.91 -10.61 14.64
N VAL A 255 -1.11 -10.97 13.36
CA VAL A 255 -0.44 -10.27 12.26
C VAL A 255 -0.86 -8.80 12.23
N LEU A 256 -2.17 -8.52 12.28
CA LEU A 256 -2.68 -7.14 12.25
C LEU A 256 -2.26 -6.35 13.51
N GLU A 257 -2.30 -6.96 14.69
CA GLU A 257 -1.80 -6.37 15.94
C GLU A 257 -0.34 -5.92 15.80
N TYR A 258 0.52 -6.77 15.24
CA TYR A 258 1.91 -6.42 14.96
C TYR A 258 1.99 -5.27 13.96
N MET A 259 1.23 -5.38 12.86
CA MET A 259 1.27 -4.43 11.76
C MET A 259 0.79 -3.03 12.14
N GLU A 260 -0.12 -2.86 13.11
CA GLU A 260 -0.53 -1.53 13.59
C GLU A 260 0.64 -0.67 14.09
N ASN A 261 1.71 -1.31 14.58
CA ASN A 261 2.94 -0.62 15.02
C ASN A 261 3.94 -0.33 13.90
N ILE A 262 3.64 -0.77 12.66
CA ILE A 262 4.49 -0.57 11.49
C ILE A 262 4.06 0.68 10.72
N ASN A 263 5.03 1.48 10.30
CA ASN A 263 4.81 2.66 9.45
C ASN A 263 5.63 2.55 8.16
N LYS A 264 5.44 3.50 7.24
CA LYS A 264 6.06 3.50 5.90
C LYS A 264 7.59 3.53 5.91
N THR A 265 8.20 3.98 7.01
CA THR A 265 9.66 4.08 7.17
C THR A 265 10.22 3.03 8.12
N SER A 266 9.43 2.00 8.45
CA SER A 266 9.86 0.94 9.37
C SER A 266 10.99 0.11 8.76
N ASP A 267 12.01 -0.16 9.56
CA ASP A 267 13.11 -1.07 9.24
C ASP A 267 12.85 -2.50 9.75
N ASN A 268 11.65 -2.78 10.29
CA ASN A 268 11.30 -4.10 10.82
C ASN A 268 11.33 -5.15 9.70
N SER A 269 11.87 -6.31 10.04
CA SER A 269 12.05 -7.40 9.12
C SER A 269 10.87 -8.39 9.14
N LEU A 270 10.72 -9.19 8.09
CA LEU A 270 9.77 -10.30 8.09
C LEU A 270 10.12 -11.35 9.15
N GLN A 271 11.40 -11.47 9.53
CA GLN A 271 11.80 -12.30 10.67
C GLN A 271 11.16 -11.79 11.97
N ASP A 272 11.11 -10.48 12.20
CA ASP A 272 10.52 -9.90 13.41
C ASP A 272 9.01 -10.19 13.48
N LEU A 273 8.31 -10.06 12.34
CA LEU A 273 6.90 -10.40 12.22
C LEU A 273 6.66 -11.88 12.55
N PHE A 274 7.34 -12.79 11.84
CA PHE A 274 7.09 -14.23 11.99
C PHE A 274 7.50 -14.76 13.36
N SER A 275 8.63 -14.30 13.90
CA SER A 275 9.04 -14.63 15.27
C SER A 275 8.01 -14.15 16.28
N THR A 276 7.46 -12.94 16.12
CA THR A 276 6.44 -12.43 17.05
C THR A 276 5.18 -13.28 17.01
N VAL A 277 4.65 -13.55 15.80
CA VAL A 277 3.43 -14.37 15.64
C VAL A 277 3.63 -15.80 16.16
N ALA A 278 4.81 -16.39 15.97
CA ALA A 278 5.14 -17.73 16.47
C ALA A 278 5.13 -17.85 18.01
N THR A 279 5.33 -16.74 18.74
CA THR A 279 5.22 -16.74 20.21
C THR A 279 3.77 -16.63 20.72
N LYS A 280 2.82 -16.27 19.85
CA LYS A 280 1.43 -16.06 20.23
C LYS A 280 0.70 -17.40 20.36
N LYS A 281 -0.31 -17.42 21.22
CA LYS A 281 -1.13 -18.61 21.44
C LYS A 281 -2.21 -18.69 20.35
N LEU A 282 -1.87 -19.28 19.20
CA LEU A 282 -2.81 -19.47 18.08
C LEU A 282 -3.73 -20.69 18.26
N GLY A 283 -3.28 -21.70 19.01
CA GLY A 283 -3.90 -23.03 19.03
C GLY A 283 -3.46 -23.94 17.87
N SER A 284 -2.71 -23.39 16.92
CA SER A 284 -2.07 -24.05 15.79
C SER A 284 -0.60 -23.63 15.68
N ASN A 285 0.17 -24.30 14.83
CA ASN A 285 1.57 -23.99 14.57
C ASN A 285 1.71 -23.25 13.22
N PRO A 286 2.01 -21.94 13.25
CA PRO A 286 2.23 -21.20 12.02
C PRO A 286 3.54 -21.65 11.37
N GLY A 287 3.54 -21.78 10.04
CA GLY A 287 4.71 -22.19 9.27
C GLY A 287 5.29 -21.05 8.44
N VAL A 288 6.59 -21.14 8.15
CA VAL A 288 7.28 -20.28 7.18
C VAL A 288 8.15 -21.17 6.31
N ARG A 289 8.04 -21.03 4.99
CA ARG A 289 8.85 -21.73 3.99
C ARG A 289 9.75 -20.73 3.28
N THR A 290 11.07 -20.97 3.33
CA THR A 290 12.10 -20.02 2.86
C THR A 290 13.06 -20.59 1.82
N ASP A 291 12.99 -21.88 1.48
CA ASP A 291 13.92 -22.54 0.56
C ASP A 291 13.89 -21.98 -0.87
N LEU A 292 12.76 -21.40 -1.28
CA LEU A 292 12.59 -20.74 -2.58
C LEU A 292 12.92 -19.24 -2.53
N PHE A 293 13.22 -18.68 -1.36
CA PHE A 293 13.42 -17.24 -1.18
C PHE A 293 14.90 -16.94 -0.89
N GLY A 294 15.57 -16.26 -1.82
CA GLY A 294 17.03 -16.09 -1.79
C GLY A 294 17.56 -15.15 -0.70
N ARG A 295 16.72 -14.27 -0.14
CA ARG A 295 17.14 -13.27 0.84
C ARG A 295 16.98 -13.78 2.28
N PRO A 296 17.92 -13.45 3.20
CA PRO A 296 17.71 -13.69 4.61
C PRO A 296 16.51 -12.90 5.16
N LEU A 297 15.63 -13.56 5.92
CA LEU A 297 14.44 -12.92 6.48
C LEU A 297 14.77 -11.72 7.38
N ALA A 298 15.86 -11.78 8.13
CA ALA A 298 16.32 -10.67 8.98
C ALA A 298 16.74 -9.41 8.20
N LYS A 299 16.97 -9.54 6.88
CA LYS A 299 17.30 -8.42 5.97
C LYS A 299 16.13 -8.07 5.04
N THR A 300 15.03 -8.81 5.11
CA THR A 300 13.86 -8.60 4.26
C THR A 300 12.87 -7.76 5.01
N ARG A 301 12.61 -6.54 4.56
CA ARG A 301 11.75 -5.61 5.29
C ARG A 301 10.29 -5.93 5.06
N ILE A 302 9.46 -5.65 6.05
CA ILE A 302 8.00 -5.72 5.87
C ILE A 302 7.54 -4.76 4.78
N THR A 303 8.16 -3.58 4.72
CA THR A 303 7.85 -2.55 3.71
C THR A 303 8.19 -2.98 2.28
N ASP A 304 9.02 -4.02 2.08
CA ASP A 304 9.32 -4.57 0.75
C ASP A 304 8.09 -5.24 0.10
N PHE A 305 7.08 -5.63 0.88
CA PHE A 305 5.84 -6.24 0.38
C PHE A 305 4.58 -5.43 0.73
N PHE A 306 4.57 -4.77 1.89
CA PHE A 306 3.38 -4.06 2.38
C PHE A 306 3.41 -2.54 2.15
N GLY A 307 4.60 -1.96 1.88
CA GLY A 307 4.79 -0.51 1.75
C GLY A 307 4.63 0.00 0.32
N ASN A 308 4.45 1.31 0.15
CA ASN A 308 4.64 1.93 -1.15
C ASN A 308 6.14 2.07 -1.47
N VAL A 309 6.49 1.97 -2.76
CA VAL A 309 7.81 2.34 -3.26
C VAL A 309 7.72 3.75 -3.85
N ALA A 310 8.28 4.74 -3.17
CA ALA A 310 8.38 6.09 -3.72
C ALA A 310 9.59 6.17 -4.65
N GLN A 311 9.36 6.29 -5.95
CA GLN A 311 10.43 6.63 -6.90
C GLN A 311 10.65 8.13 -6.86
N VAL A 312 11.81 8.56 -6.38
CA VAL A 312 12.24 9.97 -6.45
C VAL A 312 13.28 10.06 -7.55
N GLU A 313 12.90 10.67 -8.68
CA GLU A 313 13.84 11.01 -9.73
C GLU A 313 14.58 12.29 -9.31
N VAL A 314 15.89 12.18 -9.04
CA VAL A 314 16.73 13.34 -8.76
C VAL A 314 17.09 13.95 -10.12
N LEU A 315 16.37 15.00 -10.50
CA LEU A 315 16.77 15.80 -11.67
C LEU A 315 18.14 16.42 -11.37
N PRO A 316 19.15 16.25 -12.24
CA PRO A 316 20.43 16.92 -12.05
C PRO A 316 20.22 18.44 -11.99
N PRO A 317 21.02 19.19 -11.23
CA PRO A 317 20.94 20.64 -11.20
C PRO A 317 21.03 21.14 -12.64
N THR A 318 20.01 21.88 -13.09
CA THR A 318 20.04 22.53 -14.40
C THR A 318 21.28 23.40 -14.46
N GLY A 319 22.32 22.89 -15.12
CA GLY A 319 23.48 23.67 -15.49
C GLY A 319 22.99 24.86 -16.28
N HIS A 320 23.53 26.04 -15.96
CA HIS A 320 23.26 27.30 -16.63
C HIS A 320 22.93 27.10 -18.11
N LEU A 321 21.68 27.40 -18.48
CA LEU A 321 21.31 27.67 -19.87
C LEU A 321 22.20 28.83 -20.33
N GLN A 322 23.32 28.51 -20.99
CA GLN A 322 23.99 29.46 -21.84
C GLN A 322 23.03 29.74 -22.99
N THR A 323 22.38 30.89 -22.93
CA THR A 323 21.74 31.50 -24.09
C THR A 323 22.84 31.85 -25.09
N SER A 324 23.23 30.89 -25.93
CA SER A 324 23.87 31.19 -27.20
C SER A 324 22.75 31.53 -28.19
N ALA A 325 22.44 32.83 -28.28
CA ALA A 325 21.80 33.38 -29.45
C ALA A 325 22.73 33.12 -30.64
N ASN A 326 22.28 32.32 -31.59
CA ASN A 326 22.73 32.39 -32.97
C ASN A 326 21.53 32.06 -33.85
N ASP A 327 21.26 33.03 -34.72
CA ASP A 327 20.21 33.09 -35.70
C ASP A 327 20.32 31.94 -36.71
N GLU A 328 19.22 31.23 -36.97
CA GLU A 328 18.88 30.77 -38.32
C GLU A 328 17.37 30.93 -38.51
N GLU A 329 17.01 31.93 -39.31
CA GLU A 329 15.72 32.05 -39.98
C GLU A 329 15.51 30.81 -40.85
N ASP A 330 14.37 30.12 -40.72
CA ASP A 330 13.78 29.48 -41.88
C ASP A 330 12.24 29.48 -41.86
N SER A 331 11.76 30.34 -42.76
CA SER A 331 10.47 30.47 -43.44
C SER A 331 9.25 29.62 -43.04
N TYR A 332 8.19 30.34 -42.64
CA TYR A 332 6.80 29.93 -42.80
C TYR A 332 6.37 30.02 -44.28
N LEU A 333 5.84 28.94 -44.83
CA LEU A 333 4.88 28.99 -45.96
C LEU A 333 3.64 28.17 -45.60
N ALA A 334 2.52 28.88 -45.56
CA ALA A 334 1.18 28.34 -45.40
C ALA A 334 0.65 27.78 -46.73
N SER A 335 -0.13 26.71 -46.67
CA SER A 335 -1.23 26.49 -47.61
C SER A 335 -2.40 25.81 -46.91
N SER A 336 -3.45 26.61 -46.77
CA SER A 336 -4.84 26.21 -46.56
C SER A 336 -5.31 25.17 -47.58
N ASP A 337 -6.13 24.23 -47.15
CA ASP A 337 -7.43 24.01 -47.83
C ASP A 337 -8.43 23.36 -46.88
N MET A 338 -9.61 23.99 -46.83
CA MET A 338 -10.83 23.49 -46.21
C MET A 338 -11.43 22.40 -47.10
N ASP A 339 -12.06 21.39 -46.51
CA ASP A 339 -13.39 21.03 -47.00
C ASP A 339 -14.30 20.46 -45.91
N ASN A 340 -15.53 20.97 -45.95
CA ASN A 340 -16.57 20.88 -44.94
C ASN A 340 -17.69 19.97 -45.45
N LYS A 341 -18.13 18.98 -44.65
CA LYS A 341 -19.50 18.47 -44.77
C LYS A 341 -20.00 17.73 -43.53
N GLN A 342 -20.92 18.41 -42.85
CA GLN A 342 -21.82 17.90 -41.81
C GLN A 342 -23.05 17.23 -42.46
N PRO A 343 -23.79 16.39 -41.71
CA PRO A 343 -25.22 16.71 -41.57
C PRO A 343 -25.82 16.48 -40.16
N SER A 344 -26.46 17.54 -39.67
CA SER A 344 -27.71 17.67 -38.91
C SER A 344 -28.28 16.54 -38.02
N LEU A 345 -28.51 16.88 -36.75
CA LEU A 345 -29.49 16.33 -35.80
C LEU A 345 -30.83 17.09 -35.87
N PRO A 346 -31.97 16.51 -35.42
CA PRO A 346 -33.12 17.27 -34.98
C PRO A 346 -33.40 17.20 -33.46
N HIS A 347 -34.16 18.21 -33.04
CA HIS A 347 -34.42 18.78 -31.72
C HIS A 347 -35.26 17.99 -30.69
N ASN A 348 -34.94 18.31 -29.41
CA ASN A 348 -35.77 18.61 -28.21
C ASN A 348 -36.96 17.74 -27.79
N LEU A 349 -36.93 17.35 -26.51
CA LEU A 349 -38.05 17.47 -25.56
C LEU A 349 -37.51 17.79 -24.15
N THR A 350 -38.18 18.74 -23.51
CA THR A 350 -37.90 19.43 -22.25
C THR A 350 -38.31 18.65 -21.00
N SER A 351 -37.56 18.79 -19.90
CA SER A 351 -38.13 18.85 -18.55
C SER A 351 -37.16 19.56 -17.59
N GLU A 352 -37.59 20.73 -17.09
CA GLU A 352 -36.97 21.49 -16.01
C GLU A 352 -37.09 20.74 -14.67
N GLN A 353 -35.99 20.72 -13.89
CA GLN A 353 -36.06 20.71 -12.44
C GLN A 353 -34.82 21.44 -11.87
N SER A 354 -35.10 22.44 -11.03
CA SER A 354 -34.20 23.43 -10.45
C SER A 354 -33.36 22.88 -9.28
N LEU A 355 -32.06 23.21 -9.25
CA LEU A 355 -31.16 23.06 -8.10
C LEU A 355 -30.77 24.44 -7.53
N PRO A 356 -30.61 24.62 -6.21
CA PRO A 356 -30.12 25.86 -5.60
C PRO A 356 -28.57 25.91 -5.56
N PRO A 357 -27.97 27.09 -5.30
CA PRO A 357 -26.61 27.40 -5.72
C PRO A 357 -25.50 27.00 -4.72
N SER A 358 -24.30 27.00 -5.30
CA SER A 358 -22.97 26.63 -4.82
C SER A 358 -22.45 27.37 -3.59
N ASP A 359 -21.82 26.61 -2.68
CA ASP A 359 -20.78 27.10 -1.77
C ASP A 359 -19.39 26.68 -2.28
N ALA A 360 -18.43 27.59 -2.12
CA ALA A 360 -17.09 27.54 -2.67
C ALA A 360 -16.25 26.36 -2.15
N PRO A 361 -15.27 25.87 -2.95
CA PRO A 361 -14.48 24.70 -2.59
C PRO A 361 -13.34 25.00 -1.59
N TRP A 362 -13.10 24.00 -0.73
CA TRP A 362 -12.21 23.99 0.44
C TRP A 362 -10.71 24.23 0.20
N TRP A 363 -10.24 24.34 -1.05
CA TRP A 363 -8.82 24.61 -1.35
C TRP A 363 -8.42 26.09 -1.22
N SER A 364 -9.37 27.03 -1.12
CA SER A 364 -9.08 28.45 -0.89
C SER A 364 -8.42 28.73 0.48
N SER A 365 -8.58 27.82 1.44
CA SER A 365 -8.01 27.96 2.79
C SER A 365 -6.59 27.39 2.92
N LEU A 366 -6.16 26.53 1.99
CA LEU A 366 -4.83 25.90 2.01
C LEU A 366 -3.75 26.80 1.39
N SER A 367 -4.14 27.60 0.38
CA SER A 367 -3.26 28.59 -0.25
C SER A 367 -2.87 29.73 0.69
N LEU A 368 -3.71 30.06 1.68
CA LEU A 368 -3.41 31.09 2.69
C LEU A 368 -2.42 30.62 3.76
N LEU A 369 -2.45 29.34 4.14
CA LEU A 369 -1.55 28.77 5.17
C LEU A 369 -0.11 28.56 4.67
N ILE A 370 0.07 28.23 3.39
CA ILE A 370 1.41 28.04 2.79
C ILE A 370 2.08 29.38 2.47
N GLN A 371 1.29 30.41 2.12
CA GLN A 371 1.82 31.74 1.82
C GLN A 371 2.28 32.52 3.08
N ASP A 372 1.74 32.18 4.26
CA ASP A 372 2.10 32.85 5.51
C ASP A 372 3.44 32.37 6.07
N TRP A 373 3.77 31.06 5.94
CA TRP A 373 5.04 30.49 6.40
C TRP A 373 6.28 31.04 5.67
N GLY A 374 6.14 31.42 4.39
CA GLY A 374 7.21 32.09 3.64
C GLY A 374 7.49 33.52 4.12
N LYS A 375 6.45 34.23 4.57
CA LYS A 375 6.56 35.60 5.08
C LYS A 375 7.18 35.63 6.48
N THR A 376 6.86 34.65 7.34
CA THR A 376 7.43 34.58 8.70
C THR A 376 8.95 34.41 8.68
N ARG A 377 9.50 33.64 7.73
CA ARG A 377 10.96 33.49 7.56
C ARG A 377 11.65 34.78 7.11
N ALA A 378 11.01 35.54 6.22
CA ALA A 378 11.54 36.83 5.76
C ALA A 378 11.57 37.87 6.89
N TRP A 379 10.52 37.94 7.71
CA TRP A 379 10.46 38.89 8.83
C TRP A 379 11.42 38.56 9.98
N VAL A 380 11.68 37.27 10.25
CA VAL A 380 12.69 36.87 11.25
C VAL A 380 14.10 37.22 10.79
N ALA A 381 14.42 37.05 9.50
CA ALA A 381 15.73 37.42 8.94
C ALA A 381 15.95 38.95 8.94
N VAL A 382 14.92 39.73 8.57
CA VAL A 382 14.99 41.21 8.58
C VAL A 382 15.06 41.76 10.01
N GLY A 383 14.35 41.15 10.96
CA GLY A 383 14.41 41.52 12.38
C GLY A 383 15.79 41.26 12.99
N SER A 384 16.44 40.16 12.58
CA SER A 384 17.80 39.80 13.02
C SER A 384 18.85 40.78 12.49
N LEU A 385 18.75 41.16 11.21
CA LEU A 385 19.62 42.17 10.59
C LEU A 385 19.40 43.57 11.15
N GLY A 386 18.15 43.94 11.45
CA GLY A 386 17.81 45.23 12.06
C GLY A 386 18.36 45.39 13.48
N LEU A 387 18.30 44.33 14.29
CA LEU A 387 18.90 44.31 15.64
C LEU A 387 20.44 44.38 15.59
N CYS A 388 21.07 43.74 14.62
CA CYS A 388 22.52 43.84 14.42
C CYS A 388 22.96 45.25 13.97
N LEU A 389 22.20 45.90 13.08
CA LEU A 389 22.48 47.27 12.61
C LEU A 389 22.20 48.35 13.66
N ALA A 390 21.18 48.17 14.50
CA ALA A 390 20.89 49.10 15.59
C ALA A 390 21.98 49.09 16.67
N TRP A 391 22.66 47.96 16.86
CA TRP A 391 23.72 47.80 17.85
C TRP A 391 25.08 48.33 17.39
N THR A 392 25.40 48.23 16.09
CA THR A 392 26.61 48.85 15.51
C THR A 392 26.55 50.37 15.49
N LEU A 393 25.35 50.96 15.56
CA LEU A 393 25.15 52.41 15.64
C LEU A 393 25.06 52.94 17.09
N SER A 394 25.04 52.07 18.10
CA SER A 394 24.98 52.46 19.52
C SER A 394 26.22 52.07 20.33
N SER A 395 27.32 51.69 19.66
CA SER A 395 28.60 51.30 20.28
C SER A 395 29.71 52.31 19.98
#